data_AF-A0A4Y2SI34-F1
#
_entry.id   AF-A0A4Y2SI34-F1
#
_cell.length_a   1.000
_cell.length_b   1.000
_cell.length_c   1.000
_cell.angle_alpha   90.00
_cell.angle_beta   90.00
_cell.angle_gamma   90.00
#
_symmetry.space_group_name_H-M   'P 1'
#
loop_
_entity.id
_entity.type
_entity.pdbx_description
1 polymer ?
#
loop_
_entity_poly.entity_id
_entity_poly.type
_entity_poly.pdbx_seq_one_letter_code
_entity_poly.pdbx_strand_id
1 'polypeptide(L)'
;MKSFVKAMDCGGSGFQYLRLKFPKVSEGKIKEGIFLGPQIRQLMKDPVFESKLTKKEAATWTSFKKLAENFLGNHKAENCRQIVNNLLNLYKTMGNKSMYIIRVTTLLKNYG
;
A
#
# COMPACT_ATOMS: atom_id res chain seq x y z
N MET A 1 0.44 2.16 -2.83
CA MET A 1 1.77 1.54 -3.01
C MET A 1 2.90 2.44 -2.51
N LYS A 2 3.16 3.62 -3.11
CA LYS A 2 4.25 4.54 -2.73
C LYS A 2 4.48 4.67 -1.21
N SER A 3 3.44 5.07 -0.53
CA SER A 3 3.42 5.32 0.91
C SER A 3 3.45 4.08 1.79
N PHE A 4 2.98 2.92 1.29
CA PHE A 4 3.20 1.65 1.95
C PHE A 4 4.70 1.36 2.03
N VAL A 5 5.40 1.42 0.89
CA VAL A 5 6.83 1.11 0.83
C VAL A 5 7.68 2.13 1.58
N LYS A 6 7.32 3.42 1.56
CA LYS A 6 7.99 4.42 2.40
C LYS A 6 7.87 4.19 3.90
N ALA A 7 6.83 3.46 4.33
CA ALA A 7 6.61 3.14 5.73
C ALA A 7 7.16 1.75 6.12
N MET A 8 7.64 0.97 5.14
CA MET A 8 8.29 -0.31 5.41
C MET A 8 9.66 -0.09 6.01
N ASP A 9 10.10 -1.04 6.82
CA ASP A 9 11.49 -1.09 7.25
C ASP A 9 12.38 -1.47 6.06
N CYS A 10 13.32 -0.60 5.68
CA CYS A 10 14.26 -0.85 4.58
C CYS A 10 15.18 -2.07 4.87
N GLY A 11 15.44 -2.34 6.16
CA GLY A 11 16.16 -3.54 6.62
C GLY A 11 15.29 -4.79 6.66
N GLY A 12 13.97 -4.63 6.68
CA GLY A 12 13.00 -5.71 6.85
C GLY A 12 12.90 -6.67 5.66
N SER A 13 12.47 -7.90 5.95
CA SER A 13 12.33 -8.99 4.96
C SER A 13 11.39 -8.62 3.80
N GLY A 14 10.33 -7.86 4.06
CA GLY A 14 9.41 -7.39 3.02
C GLY A 14 10.12 -6.48 2.00
N PHE A 15 10.93 -5.52 2.47
CA PHE A 15 11.65 -4.60 1.60
C PHE A 15 12.79 -5.29 0.84
N GLN A 16 13.49 -6.22 1.50
CA GLN A 16 14.48 -7.08 0.84
C GLN A 16 13.83 -7.91 -0.29
N TYR A 17 12.64 -8.47 -0.06
CA TYR A 17 11.92 -9.21 -1.09
C TYR A 17 11.55 -8.33 -2.29
N LEU A 18 11.15 -7.08 -2.08
CA LEU A 18 10.86 -6.15 -3.19
C LEU A 18 12.09 -5.94 -4.09
N ARG A 19 13.29 -5.84 -3.51
CA ARG A 19 14.55 -5.72 -4.26
C ARG A 19 14.82 -6.98 -5.10
N LEU A 20 14.61 -8.16 -4.52
CA LEU A 20 14.80 -9.44 -5.20
C LEU A 20 13.75 -9.69 -6.30
N LYS A 21 12.49 -9.33 -6.05
CA LYS A 21 11.38 -9.55 -6.98
C LYS A 21 11.48 -8.64 -8.21
N PHE A 22 11.97 -7.42 -8.03
CA PHE A 22 12.07 -6.41 -9.08
C PHE A 22 13.52 -5.97 -9.31
N PRO A 23 14.43 -6.88 -9.74
CA PRO A 23 15.86 -6.57 -9.87
C PRO A 23 16.16 -5.50 -10.92
N LYS A 24 15.24 -5.29 -11.88
CA LYS A 24 15.33 -4.24 -12.91
C LYS A 24 14.81 -2.87 -12.44
N VAL A 25 14.20 -2.79 -11.26
CA VAL A 25 13.75 -1.52 -10.67
C VAL A 25 14.84 -1.04 -9.73
N SER A 26 15.31 0.18 -9.92
CA SER A 26 16.36 0.73 -9.08
C SER A 26 15.91 0.83 -7.61
N GLU A 27 16.84 0.66 -6.68
CA GLU A 27 16.54 0.73 -5.25
C GLU A 27 15.90 2.07 -4.87
N GLY A 28 16.33 3.18 -5.46
CA GLY A 28 15.71 4.49 -5.27
C GLY A 28 14.23 4.53 -5.66
N LYS A 29 13.86 3.89 -6.79
CA LYS A 29 12.45 3.76 -7.20
C LYS A 29 11.66 2.86 -6.25
N ILE A 30 12.27 1.78 -5.74
CA ILE A 30 11.65 0.91 -4.73
C ILE A 30 11.43 1.69 -3.43
N LYS A 31 12.42 2.41 -2.89
CA LYS A 31 12.30 3.27 -1.69
C LYS A 31 11.22 4.34 -1.84
N GLU A 32 11.16 4.97 -3.00
CA GLU A 32 10.11 5.92 -3.34
C GLU A 32 8.75 5.27 -3.64
N GLY A 33 8.69 3.93 -3.62
CA GLY A 33 7.53 3.10 -3.91
C GLY A 33 6.90 3.40 -5.28
N ILE A 34 7.76 3.67 -6.26
CA ILE A 34 7.41 3.90 -7.66
C ILE A 34 7.37 2.54 -8.36
N PHE A 35 6.16 2.04 -8.58
CA PHE A 35 5.89 0.79 -9.29
C PHE A 35 4.90 1.03 -10.42
N LEU A 36 5.02 0.26 -11.48
CA LEU A 36 4.05 0.24 -12.58
C LEU A 36 2.79 -0.51 -12.16
N GLY A 37 1.66 -0.20 -12.80
CA GLY A 37 0.38 -0.88 -12.54
C GLY A 37 0.47 -2.42 -12.55
N PRO A 38 1.12 -3.05 -13.55
CA PRO A 38 1.32 -4.50 -13.57
C PRO A 38 2.14 -5.03 -12.38
N GLN A 39 3.17 -4.31 -11.94
CA GLN A 39 4.01 -4.72 -10.80
C GLN A 39 3.22 -4.70 -9.50
N ILE A 40 2.35 -3.71 -9.30
CA ILE A 40 1.47 -3.62 -8.14
C ILE A 40 0.47 -4.78 -8.15
N ARG A 41 -0.16 -5.07 -9.31
CA ARG A 41 -1.11 -6.19 -9.45
C ARG A 41 -0.45 -7.54 -9.22
N GLN A 42 0.78 -7.74 -9.68
CA GLN A 42 1.57 -8.94 -9.40
C GLN A 42 1.82 -9.08 -7.90
N LEU A 43 2.23 -8.00 -7.24
CA LEU A 43 2.54 -8.02 -5.80
C LEU A 43 1.30 -8.27 -4.94
N MET A 44 0.13 -7.73 -5.32
CA MET A 44 -1.15 -7.99 -4.64
C MET A 44 -1.58 -9.46 -4.66
N LYS A 45 -1.07 -10.23 -5.62
CA LYS A 45 -1.35 -11.66 -5.79
C LYS A 45 -0.19 -12.55 -5.34
N ASP A 46 0.86 -11.99 -4.75
CA ASP A 46 2.07 -12.73 -4.39
C ASP A 46 2.03 -13.15 -2.90
N PRO A 47 1.66 -14.41 -2.59
CA PRO A 47 1.61 -14.86 -1.19
C PRO A 47 3.00 -14.90 -0.55
N VAL A 48 4.07 -15.04 -1.34
CA VAL A 48 5.43 -15.03 -0.81
C VAL A 48 5.74 -13.64 -0.27
N PHE A 49 5.36 -12.58 -0.98
CA PHE A 49 5.53 -11.22 -0.47
C PHE A 49 4.83 -11.03 0.87
N GLU A 50 3.58 -11.47 1.00
CA GLU A 50 2.79 -11.35 2.23
C GLU A 50 3.43 -12.10 3.39
N SER A 51 4.02 -13.27 3.13
CA SER A 51 4.76 -14.05 4.13
C SER A 51 6.03 -13.33 4.64
N LYS A 52 6.58 -12.38 3.87
CA LYS A 52 7.77 -11.61 4.25
C LYS A 52 7.44 -10.33 5.02
N LEU A 53 6.17 -9.96 5.13
CA LEU A 53 5.74 -8.77 5.86
C LEU A 53 5.71 -9.04 7.36
N THR A 54 6.10 -8.04 8.15
CA THR A 54 5.82 -8.05 9.59
C THR A 54 4.32 -8.00 9.85
N LYS A 55 3.87 -8.36 11.07
CA LYS A 55 2.45 -8.30 11.43
C LYS A 55 1.82 -6.92 11.15
N LYS A 56 2.55 -5.83 11.41
CA LYS A 56 2.09 -4.46 11.16
C LYS A 56 1.98 -4.15 9.68
N GLU A 57 3.00 -4.50 8.90
CA GLU A 57 2.99 -4.32 7.45
C GLU A 57 1.91 -5.16 6.78
N ALA A 58 1.71 -6.41 7.20
CA ALA A 58 0.67 -7.29 6.66
C ALA A 58 -0.74 -6.75 6.90
N ALA A 59 -1.01 -6.18 8.09
CA ALA A 59 -2.28 -5.53 8.39
C ALA A 59 -2.54 -4.31 7.48
N THR A 60 -1.52 -3.49 7.27
CA THR A 60 -1.59 -2.32 6.37
C THR A 60 -1.73 -2.75 4.90
N TRP A 61 -1.02 -3.80 4.49
CA TRP A 61 -1.09 -4.37 3.14
C TRP A 61 -2.48 -4.93 2.85
N THR A 62 -3.08 -5.64 3.80
CA THR A 62 -4.45 -6.16 3.69
C THR A 62 -5.46 -5.04 3.53
N SER A 63 -5.35 -3.98 4.33
CA SER A 63 -6.20 -2.79 4.21
C SER A 63 -6.01 -2.08 2.86
N PHE A 64 -4.77 -2.03 2.36
CA PHE A 64 -4.48 -1.48 1.03
C PHE A 64 -5.09 -2.34 -0.10
N LYS A 65 -5.02 -3.68 -0.03
CA LYS A 65 -5.67 -4.58 -0.99
C LYS A 65 -7.17 -4.38 -1.01
N LYS A 66 -7.82 -4.36 0.16
CA LYS A 66 -9.25 -4.07 0.29
C LYS A 66 -9.62 -2.72 -0.32
N LEU A 67 -8.83 -1.67 -0.07
CA LEU A 67 -9.05 -0.37 -0.69
C LEU A 67 -8.93 -0.47 -2.22
N ALA A 68 -7.90 -1.12 -2.74
CA ALA A 68 -7.70 -1.25 -4.18
C ALA A 68 -8.82 -2.04 -4.86
N GLU A 69 -9.32 -3.11 -4.24
CA GLU A 69 -10.44 -3.92 -4.75
C GLU A 69 -11.74 -3.11 -4.78
N ASN A 70 -12.04 -2.36 -3.71
CA ASN A 70 -13.26 -1.54 -3.61
C ASN A 70 -13.22 -0.26 -4.46
N PHE A 71 -12.04 0.25 -4.84
CA PHE A 71 -11.92 1.45 -5.68
C PHE A 71 -11.68 1.15 -7.17
N LEU A 72 -11.19 -0.04 -7.52
CA LEU A 72 -10.93 -0.43 -8.90
C LEU A 72 -12.05 -1.30 -9.52
N GLY A 73 -12.94 -1.87 -8.69
CA GLY A 73 -14.20 -2.43 -9.16
C GLY A 73 -15.27 -1.34 -9.21
N ASN A 74 -16.13 -1.35 -10.22
CA ASN A 74 -17.25 -0.42 -10.41
C ASN A 74 -18.32 -0.44 -9.28
N HIS A 75 -18.01 -0.99 -8.11
CA HIS A 75 -18.86 -1.02 -6.94
C HIS A 75 -18.40 0.01 -5.91
N LYS A 76 -19.21 1.05 -5.74
CA LYS A 76 -19.05 2.03 -4.66
C LYS A 76 -19.53 1.37 -3.36
N ALA A 77 -18.66 0.64 -2.68
CA ALA A 77 -19.02 -0.04 -1.44
C ALA A 77 -19.38 0.99 -0.35
N GLU A 78 -20.52 0.82 0.33
CA GLU A 78 -20.99 1.73 1.40
C GLU A 78 -19.97 1.89 2.54
N ASN A 79 -19.10 0.89 2.72
CA ASN A 79 -18.05 0.84 3.75
C ASN A 79 -16.73 1.51 3.35
N CYS A 80 -16.62 2.13 2.16
CA CYS A 80 -15.39 2.79 1.69
C CYS A 80 -14.82 3.78 2.70
N ARG A 81 -15.68 4.57 3.37
CA ARG A 81 -15.25 5.53 4.40
C ARG A 81 -14.57 4.84 5.59
N GLN A 82 -15.08 3.69 6.00
CA GLN A 82 -14.57 2.92 7.13
C GLN A 82 -13.22 2.26 6.80
N ILE A 83 -13.09 1.73 5.57
CA ILE A 83 -11.83 1.18 5.05
C ILE A 83 -10.74 2.26 5.00
N VAL A 84 -11.08 3.45 4.51
CA VAL A 84 -10.16 4.59 4.48
C VAL A 84 -9.69 4.98 5.89
N ASN A 85 -10.61 5.10 6.85
CA ASN A 85 -10.28 5.45 8.24
C ASN A 85 -9.39 4.39 8.91
N ASN A 86 -9.67 3.10 8.69
CA ASN A 86 -8.85 2.01 9.22
C ASN A 86 -7.43 2.05 8.66
N LEU A 87 -7.31 2.27 7.34
CA LEU A 87 -6.01 2.39 6.68
C LEU A 87 -5.23 3.59 7.24
N LEU A 88 -5.88 4.73 7.45
CA LEU A 88 -5.24 5.92 8.04
C LEU A 88 -4.68 5.65 9.44
N ASN A 89 -5.41 4.90 10.27
CA ASN A 89 -4.93 4.54 11.62
C ASN A 89 -3.74 3.60 11.57
N LEU A 90 -3.73 2.62 10.66
CA LEU A 90 -2.59 1.70 10.48
C LEU A 90 -1.33 2.42 9.99
N TYR A 91 -1.46 3.45 9.15
CA TYR A 91 -0.31 4.26 8.75
C TYR A 91 0.27 5.10 9.88
N LYS A 92 -0.59 5.65 10.75
CA LYS A 92 -0.15 6.38 11.96
C LYS A 92 0.65 5.47 12.89
N THR A 93 0.25 4.21 13.08
CA THR A 93 0.97 3.25 13.93
C THR A 93 2.27 2.75 13.30
N MET A 94 2.42 2.87 11.98
CA MET A 94 3.68 2.65 11.26
C MET A 94 4.61 3.88 11.26
N GLY A 95 4.27 4.95 11.99
CA GLY A 95 5.11 6.15 12.11
C GLY A 95 5.09 7.07 10.88
N ASN A 96 4.25 6.80 9.88
CA ASN A 96 4.17 7.59 8.66
C ASN A 96 3.07 8.66 8.76
N LYS A 97 3.46 9.90 9.07
CA LYS A 97 2.52 11.02 9.30
C LYS A 97 2.18 11.85 8.06
N SER A 98 2.94 11.77 6.95
CA SER A 98 3.14 12.98 6.13
C SER A 98 2.51 13.07 4.73
N MET A 99 1.74 12.13 4.16
CA MET A 99 1.29 12.36 2.76
C MET A 99 -0.01 11.72 2.31
N TYR A 100 -0.96 11.50 3.23
CA TYR A 100 -2.25 10.85 2.92
C TYR A 100 -3.44 11.78 2.76
N ILE A 101 -3.36 13.02 3.25
CA ILE A 101 -4.51 13.94 3.18
C ILE A 101 -4.80 14.27 1.71
N ILE A 102 -3.82 14.57 0.86
CA ILE A 102 -4.09 15.12 -0.48
C ILE A 102 -4.78 14.10 -1.41
N ARG A 103 -4.30 12.85 -1.54
CA ARG A 103 -4.90 11.90 -2.52
C ARG A 103 -6.19 11.23 -2.05
N VAL A 104 -6.35 11.02 -0.73
CA VAL A 104 -7.60 10.48 -0.16
C VAL A 104 -8.67 11.56 -0.09
N THR A 105 -8.33 12.83 0.22
CA THR A 105 -9.30 13.93 0.13
C THR A 105 -9.69 14.25 -1.31
N THR A 106 -8.80 14.13 -2.31
CA THR A 106 -9.21 14.25 -3.73
C THR A 106 -10.17 13.13 -4.13
N LEU A 107 -9.95 11.89 -3.67
CA LEU A 107 -10.90 10.79 -3.89
C LEU A 107 -12.24 11.05 -3.19
N LEU A 108 -12.25 11.56 -1.95
CA LEU A 108 -13.49 11.88 -1.23
C LEU A 108 -14.23 13.11 -1.80
N LYS A 109 -13.52 14.12 -2.33
CA LYS A 109 -14.10 15.31 -2.97
C LYS A 109 -14.75 15.04 -4.32
N ASN A 110 -14.30 14.01 -5.05
CA ASN A 110 -14.94 13.56 -6.30
C ASN A 110 -16.18 12.67 -6.09
N TYR A 111 -16.57 12.44 -4.84
CA TYR A 111 -17.75 11.65 -4.45
C TYR A 111 -18.75 12.43 -3.58
N GLY A 112 -18.60 13.76 -3.50
CA GLY A 112 -19.59 14.70 -2.99
C GLY A 112 -20.26 15.43 -4.14
#